data_AF-A0A845DPB3-F1
#
_entry.id   AF-A0A845DPB3-F1
#
_cell.length_a   1.000
_cell.length_b   1.000
_cell.length_c   1.000
_cell.angle_alpha   90.00
_cell.angle_beta   90.00
_cell.angle_gamma   90.00
#
_symmetry.space_group_name_H-M   'P 1'
#
loop_
_entity.id
_entity.type
_entity.pdbx_description
1 polymer ?
#
loop_
_entity_poly.entity_id
_entity_poly.type
_entity_poly.pdbx_seq_one_letter_code
_entity_poly.pdbx_strand_id
1 'polypeptide(L)'
;MWKRKKKSSPTSKKQTLEVRDLSIHDVRKAVHAFADHKPGDVPLSVLINQDLTLDYDLLAPYLDGLPEKNYYMSRETYELFEEDDLDLAQDLDLVQYAVDQYMKLTQELPVIDHDPYKRINYYKLEKHDLLQRRPNRDFYLTDEEFMITYKKPK
;
A
#
# COMPACT_ATOMS: atom_id res chain seq x y z
N MET A 1 7.98 51.12 6.86
CA MET A 1 7.88 49.78 7.47
C MET A 1 6.62 49.08 6.96
N TRP A 2 6.75 48.18 5.99
CA TRP A 2 5.62 47.47 5.39
C TRP A 2 5.13 46.34 6.31
N LYS A 3 3.91 46.46 6.83
CA LYS A 3 3.22 45.40 7.59
C LYS A 3 2.66 44.37 6.59
N ARG A 4 3.33 43.21 6.47
CA ARG A 4 2.79 42.04 5.77
C ARG A 4 1.60 41.49 6.54
N LYS A 5 0.39 41.57 5.97
CA LYS A 5 -0.78 40.81 6.41
C LYS A 5 -0.50 39.32 6.17
N LYS A 6 -0.39 38.53 7.24
CA LYS A 6 -0.47 37.07 7.16
C LYS A 6 -1.88 36.70 6.69
N LYS A 7 -2.00 36.10 5.51
CA LYS A 7 -3.21 35.41 5.06
C LYS A 7 -3.38 34.19 5.97
N SER A 8 -4.42 34.22 6.80
CA SER A 8 -4.95 33.05 7.49
C SER A 8 -5.41 32.07 6.42
N SER A 9 -4.77 30.90 6.36
CA SER A 9 -5.28 29.74 5.62
C SER A 9 -6.65 29.34 6.20
N PRO A 10 -7.63 28.92 5.38
CA PRO A 10 -8.92 28.50 5.89
C PRO A 10 -8.72 27.20 6.67
N THR A 11 -8.98 27.25 7.97
CA THR A 11 -9.10 26.07 8.82
C THR A 11 -10.26 25.24 8.26
N SER A 12 -9.93 24.19 7.50
CA SER A 12 -10.90 23.17 7.13
C SER A 12 -11.51 22.66 8.43
N LYS A 13 -12.83 22.76 8.56
CA LYS A 13 -13.56 22.17 9.67
C LYS A 13 -13.33 20.67 9.57
N LYS A 14 -12.37 20.13 10.32
CA LYS A 14 -12.24 18.68 10.50
C LYS A 14 -13.59 18.21 11.02
N GLN A 15 -14.36 17.49 10.20
CA GLN A 15 -15.47 16.71 10.69
C GLN A 15 -14.86 15.77 11.72
N THR A 16 -15.10 16.01 13.00
CA THR A 16 -14.73 15.09 14.06
C THR A 16 -15.57 13.84 13.86
N LEU A 17 -15.03 12.88 13.11
CA LEU A 17 -15.57 11.55 13.01
C LEU A 17 -15.60 10.95 14.42
N GLU A 18 -16.74 10.40 14.80
CA GLU A 18 -16.82 9.62 16.04
C GLU A 18 -16.09 8.30 15.84
N VAL A 19 -15.38 7.84 16.88
CA VAL A 19 -14.73 6.52 16.86
C VAL A 19 -15.82 5.46 16.86
N ARG A 20 -15.73 4.50 15.93
CA ARG A 20 -16.66 3.38 15.78
C ARG A 20 -15.90 2.08 15.52
N ASP A 21 -16.49 0.97 15.94
CA ASP A 21 -16.04 -0.36 15.54
C ASP A 21 -16.43 -0.56 14.07
N LEU A 22 -15.47 -0.34 13.17
CA LEU A 22 -15.61 -0.55 11.73
C LEU A 22 -14.75 -1.73 11.33
N SER A 23 -15.28 -2.58 10.45
CA SER A 23 -14.55 -3.74 9.95
C SER A 23 -13.64 -3.38 8.77
N ILE A 24 -12.67 -4.25 8.46
CA ILE A 24 -11.86 -4.13 7.24
C ILE A 24 -12.72 -4.07 5.97
N HIS A 25 -13.92 -4.67 5.99
CA HIS A 25 -14.84 -4.62 4.86
C HIS A 25 -15.45 -3.23 4.68
N ASP A 26 -15.70 -2.50 5.77
CA ASP A 26 -16.24 -1.14 5.71
C ASP A 26 -15.18 -0.16 5.21
N VAL A 27 -13.93 -0.32 5.69
CA VAL A 27 -12.79 0.41 5.15
C VAL A 27 -12.58 0.11 3.68
N ARG A 28 -12.65 -1.17 3.27
CA ARG A 28 -12.54 -1.57 1.86
C ARG A 28 -13.61 -0.91 0.99
N LYS A 29 -14.87 -0.87 1.45
CA LYS A 29 -15.94 -0.16 0.73
C LYS A 29 -15.64 1.33 0.59
N ALA A 30 -15.14 1.97 1.65
CA ALA A 30 -14.79 3.38 1.62
C ALA A 30 -13.63 3.67 0.64
N VAL A 31 -12.60 2.81 0.62
CA VAL A 31 -11.49 2.88 -0.33
C VAL A 31 -12.00 2.72 -1.77
N HIS A 32 -12.88 1.76 -2.05
CA HIS A 32 -13.50 1.62 -3.38
C HIS A 32 -14.33 2.84 -3.76
N ALA A 33 -15.15 3.35 -2.84
CA ALA A 33 -15.94 4.55 -3.09
C ALA A 33 -15.04 5.77 -3.38
N PHE A 34 -13.93 5.93 -2.66
CA PHE A 34 -12.93 6.95 -2.96
C PHE A 34 -12.32 6.74 -4.36
N ALA A 35 -11.95 5.51 -4.71
CA ALA A 35 -11.38 5.17 -6.02
C ALA A 35 -12.34 5.45 -7.19
N ASP A 36 -13.64 5.29 -6.98
CA ASP A 36 -14.69 5.55 -7.99
C ASP A 36 -14.97 7.06 -8.16
N HIS A 37 -14.81 7.85 -7.11
CA HIS A 37 -15.14 9.29 -7.10
C HIS A 37 -13.92 10.21 -7.27
N LYS A 38 -12.70 9.69 -7.15
CA LYS A 38 -11.48 10.49 -7.33
C LYS A 38 -11.37 11.00 -8.78
N PRO A 39 -10.74 12.16 -9.00
CA PRO A 39 -10.37 12.59 -10.34
C PRO A 39 -9.45 11.56 -11.03
N GLY A 40 -9.56 11.42 -12.35
CA GLY A 40 -8.81 10.41 -13.12
C GLY A 40 -7.28 10.55 -13.01
N ASP A 41 -6.81 11.79 -12.87
CA ASP A 41 -5.41 12.18 -12.69
C ASP A 41 -4.85 11.96 -11.27
N VAL A 42 -5.70 11.65 -10.28
CA VAL A 42 -5.27 11.40 -8.90
C VAL A 42 -4.99 9.90 -8.71
N PRO A 43 -3.76 9.50 -8.32
CA PRO A 43 -3.45 8.09 -8.06
C PRO A 43 -4.07 7.63 -6.74
N LEU A 44 -4.40 6.35 -6.61
CA LEU A 44 -4.97 5.80 -5.37
C LEU A 44 -3.98 5.86 -4.20
N SER A 45 -2.69 5.86 -4.49
CA SER A 45 -1.61 5.95 -3.49
C SER A 45 -1.62 7.24 -2.67
N VAL A 46 -2.37 8.29 -3.05
CA VAL A 46 -2.57 9.47 -2.19
C VAL A 46 -3.33 9.16 -0.90
N LEU A 47 -4.08 8.06 -0.89
CA LEU A 47 -4.81 7.59 0.28
C LEU A 47 -3.91 6.93 1.32
N ILE A 48 -2.68 6.61 0.94
CA ILE A 48 -1.79 5.74 1.69
C ILE A 48 -0.56 6.54 2.13
N ASN A 49 -0.39 6.66 3.44
CA ASN A 49 0.74 7.32 4.04
C ASN A 49 2.04 6.51 3.87
N GLN A 50 3.18 7.11 4.20
CA GLN A 50 4.49 6.45 4.07
C GLN A 50 4.66 5.24 5.00
N ASP A 51 3.93 5.21 6.11
CA ASP A 51 3.88 4.12 7.08
C ASP A 51 2.79 3.07 6.78
N LEU A 52 2.21 3.12 5.57
CA LEU A 52 1.11 2.28 5.10
C LEU A 52 -0.24 2.54 5.78
N THR A 53 -0.35 3.52 6.68
CA THR A 53 -1.64 3.91 7.24
C THR A 53 -2.51 4.60 6.20
N LEU A 54 -3.82 4.53 6.37
CA LEU A 54 -4.78 5.23 5.51
C LEU A 54 -4.98 6.69 5.96
N ASP A 55 -5.13 7.58 4.99
CA ASP A 55 -5.57 8.95 5.24
C ASP A 55 -7.09 8.97 5.49
N TYR A 56 -7.46 8.92 6.76
CA TYR A 56 -8.86 9.00 7.18
C TYR A 56 -9.48 10.39 7.00
N ASP A 57 -8.70 11.47 6.84
CA ASP A 57 -9.26 12.77 6.48
C ASP A 57 -9.80 12.71 5.03
N LEU A 58 -9.14 11.97 4.13
CA LEU A 58 -9.61 11.72 2.75
C LEU A 58 -10.75 10.69 2.68
N LEU A 59 -10.75 9.69 3.56
CA LEU A 59 -11.82 8.69 3.64
C LEU A 59 -13.06 9.16 4.40
N ALA A 60 -12.96 10.25 5.17
CA ALA A 60 -14.06 10.78 5.99
C ALA A 60 -15.41 10.94 5.25
N PRO A 61 -15.47 11.35 3.98
CA PRO A 61 -16.74 11.44 3.24
C PRO A 61 -17.39 10.09 2.94
N TYR A 62 -16.62 9.00 2.99
CA TYR A 62 -17.02 7.63 2.63
C TYR A 62 -17.08 6.69 3.84
N LEU A 63 -16.72 7.17 5.03
CA LEU A 63 -16.75 6.43 6.28
C LEU A 63 -17.79 7.02 7.23
N ASP A 64 -18.57 6.15 7.87
CA ASP A 64 -19.54 6.53 8.90
C ASP A 64 -18.90 6.80 10.28
N GLY A 65 -17.57 6.83 10.38
CA GLY A 65 -16.81 7.05 11.62
C GLY A 65 -15.30 6.80 11.43
N LEU A 66 -14.52 7.09 12.47
CA LEU A 66 -13.10 6.70 12.51
C LEU A 66 -13.02 5.27 13.07
N PRO A 67 -12.33 4.33 12.41
CA PRO A 67 -12.20 2.99 12.95
C PRO A 67 -11.45 3.01 14.28
N GLU A 68 -11.89 2.19 15.24
CA GLU A 68 -11.18 1.98 16.51
C GLU A 68 -9.82 1.27 16.29
N LYS A 69 -9.75 0.42 15.26
CA LYS A 69 -8.54 -0.30 14.86
C LYS A 69 -7.83 0.40 13.71
N ASN A 70 -6.50 0.27 13.67
CA ASN A 70 -5.72 0.73 12.54
C ASN A 70 -5.82 -0.26 11.38
N TYR A 71 -6.00 0.28 10.17
CA TYR A 71 -5.95 -0.48 8.94
C TYR A 71 -4.83 0.05 8.06
N TYR A 72 -4.18 -0.88 7.36
CA TYR A 72 -3.01 -0.59 6.55
C TYR A 72 -3.26 -1.00 5.11
N MET A 73 -2.65 -0.29 4.17
CA MET A 73 -2.77 -0.57 2.76
C MET A 73 -1.40 -0.55 2.09
N SER A 74 -1.11 -1.57 1.30
CA SER A 74 0.10 -1.61 0.48
C SER A 74 0.05 -0.52 -0.58
N ARG A 75 1.15 0.21 -0.78
CA ARG A 75 1.23 1.27 -1.81
C ARG A 75 1.45 0.69 -3.20
N GLU A 76 1.98 -0.53 -3.26
CA GLU A 76 2.33 -1.20 -4.50
C GLU A 76 1.21 -2.14 -4.99
N THR A 77 0.61 -2.94 -4.11
CA THR A 77 -0.45 -3.91 -4.47
C THR A 77 -1.86 -3.42 -4.16
N TYR A 78 -2.01 -2.30 -3.44
CA TYR A 78 -3.30 -1.76 -2.99
C TYR A 78 -4.13 -2.75 -2.15
N GLU A 79 -3.50 -3.76 -1.56
CA GLU A 79 -4.17 -4.71 -0.66
C GLU A 79 -4.31 -4.11 0.75
N LEU A 80 -5.45 -4.40 1.41
CA LEU A 80 -5.79 -3.93 2.75
C LEU A 80 -5.48 -5.00 3.79
N PHE A 81 -4.91 -4.58 4.91
CA PHE A 81 -4.45 -5.41 6.01
C PHE A 81 -4.93 -4.86 7.37
N GLU A 82 -5.12 -5.78 8.32
CA GLU A 82 -5.33 -5.44 9.73
C GLU A 82 -3.98 -5.21 10.45
N GLU A 83 -4.04 -4.70 11.67
CA GLU A 83 -2.83 -4.42 12.47
C GLU A 83 -1.96 -5.66 12.71
N ASP A 84 -2.59 -6.83 12.93
CA ASP A 84 -1.89 -8.10 13.08
C ASP A 84 -1.10 -8.52 11.82
N ASP A 85 -1.51 -8.03 10.64
CA ASP A 85 -0.91 -8.34 9.34
C ASP A 85 -0.04 -7.18 8.79
N LEU A 86 0.30 -6.18 9.61
CA LEU A 86 1.14 -5.05 9.17
C LEU A 86 2.49 -5.50 8.60
N ASP A 87 3.14 -6.50 9.20
CA ASP A 87 4.41 -7.02 8.70
C ASP A 87 4.27 -7.62 7.29
N LEU A 88 3.11 -8.21 6.96
CA LEU A 88 2.83 -8.71 5.62
C LEU A 88 2.70 -7.56 4.61
N ALA A 89 2.01 -6.47 4.97
CA ALA A 89 1.88 -5.29 4.12
C ALA A 89 3.26 -4.68 3.81
N GLN A 90 4.12 -4.57 4.83
CA GLN A 90 5.48 -4.05 4.68
C GLN A 90 6.37 -4.99 3.85
N ASP A 91 6.29 -6.30 4.09
CA ASP A 91 7.03 -7.30 3.31
C ASP A 91 6.62 -7.25 1.83
N LEU A 92 5.32 -7.07 1.54
CA LEU A 92 4.80 -6.96 0.18
C LEU A 92 5.38 -5.72 -0.54
N ASP A 93 5.25 -4.53 0.05
CA ASP A 93 5.79 -3.30 -0.57
C ASP A 93 7.31 -3.41 -0.78
N LEU A 94 8.02 -3.95 0.21
CA LEU A 94 9.47 -4.13 0.15
C LEU A 94 9.89 -5.06 -0.98
N VAL A 95 9.22 -6.21 -1.13
CA VAL A 95 9.56 -7.18 -2.16
C VAL A 95 9.10 -6.70 -3.53
N GLN A 96 7.92 -6.09 -3.67
CA GLN A 96 7.46 -5.57 -4.96
C GLN A 96 8.43 -4.49 -5.47
N TYR A 97 8.82 -3.56 -4.59
CA TYR A 97 9.82 -2.55 -4.92
C TYR A 97 11.14 -3.19 -5.37
N ALA A 98 11.64 -4.19 -4.63
CA ALA A 98 12.88 -4.89 -4.98
C ALA A 98 12.78 -5.62 -6.34
N VAL A 99 11.65 -6.26 -6.62
CA VAL A 99 11.37 -6.92 -7.90
C VAL A 99 11.38 -5.92 -9.05
N ASP A 100 10.68 -4.78 -8.88
CA ASP A 100 10.62 -3.71 -9.87
C ASP A 100 12.02 -3.14 -10.17
N GLN A 101 12.83 -2.90 -9.14
CA GLN A 101 14.21 -2.43 -9.32
C GLN A 101 15.07 -3.48 -10.02
N TYR A 102 14.93 -4.76 -9.66
CA TYR A 102 15.67 -5.84 -10.29
C TYR A 102 15.36 -5.93 -11.78
N MET A 103 14.07 -5.88 -12.13
CA MET A 103 13.62 -5.91 -13.52
C MET A 103 14.11 -4.69 -14.31
N LYS A 104 14.11 -3.50 -13.69
CA LYS A 104 14.66 -2.28 -14.32
C LYS A 104 16.16 -2.44 -14.64
N LEU A 105 16.93 -3.03 -13.72
CA LEU A 105 18.38 -3.18 -13.86
C LEU A 105 18.80 -4.31 -14.81
N THR A 106 18.13 -5.46 -14.73
CA THR A 106 18.55 -6.70 -15.40
C THR A 106 17.71 -7.06 -16.62
N GLN A 107 16.50 -6.50 -16.74
CA GLN A 107 15.47 -6.89 -17.71
C GLN A 107 15.04 -8.37 -17.56
N GLU A 108 15.32 -8.99 -16.40
CA GLU A 108 14.98 -10.38 -16.08
C GLU A 108 14.05 -10.46 -14.87
N LEU A 109 13.32 -11.57 -14.77
CA LEU A 109 12.45 -11.84 -13.63
C LEU A 109 13.25 -12.43 -12.46
N PRO A 110 13.10 -11.90 -11.23
CA PRO A 110 13.79 -12.43 -10.04
C PRO A 110 13.09 -13.68 -9.50
N VAL A 111 12.79 -14.65 -10.36
CA VAL A 111 12.12 -15.91 -9.99
C VAL A 111 13.10 -17.08 -9.97
N ILE A 112 12.73 -18.15 -9.28
CA ILE A 112 13.46 -19.42 -9.32
C ILE A 112 13.27 -20.06 -10.70
N ASP A 113 14.37 -20.37 -11.36
CA ASP A 113 14.35 -20.97 -12.69
C ASP A 113 13.69 -22.35 -12.63
N HIS A 114 12.75 -22.61 -13.55
CA HIS A 114 11.94 -23.83 -13.65
C HIS A 114 10.92 -24.05 -12.50
N ASP A 115 10.68 -23.06 -11.64
CA ASP A 115 9.60 -23.15 -10.64
C ASP A 115 8.24 -22.85 -11.29
N PRO A 116 7.27 -23.79 -11.27
CA PRO A 116 5.97 -23.60 -11.92
C PRO A 116 5.11 -22.54 -11.24
N TYR A 117 5.41 -22.18 -9.99
CA TYR A 117 4.68 -21.17 -9.22
C TYR A 117 5.34 -19.80 -9.29
N LYS A 118 6.45 -19.65 -10.04
CA LYS A 118 7.20 -18.39 -10.17
C LYS A 118 7.58 -17.78 -8.83
N ARG A 119 8.04 -18.63 -7.90
CA ARG A 119 8.51 -18.15 -6.59
C ARG A 119 9.65 -17.15 -6.74
N ILE A 120 9.60 -16.07 -5.97
CA ILE A 120 10.65 -15.05 -5.93
C ILE A 120 11.94 -15.64 -5.37
N ASN A 121 13.04 -15.41 -6.08
CA ASN A 121 14.37 -15.78 -5.67
C ASN A 121 15.03 -14.62 -4.91
N TYR A 122 14.93 -14.64 -3.58
CA TYR A 122 15.53 -13.61 -2.74
C TYR A 122 17.05 -13.46 -2.94
N TYR A 123 17.77 -14.54 -3.27
CA TYR A 123 19.21 -14.44 -3.53
C TYR A 123 19.52 -13.57 -4.75
N LYS A 124 18.66 -13.56 -5.78
CA LYS A 124 18.81 -12.65 -6.93
C LYS A 124 18.64 -11.19 -6.50
N LEU A 125 17.71 -10.90 -5.60
CA LEU A 125 17.46 -9.55 -5.07
C LEU A 125 18.58 -9.08 -4.12
N GLU A 126 18.99 -9.95 -3.19
CA GLU A 126 20.06 -9.69 -2.21
C GLU A 126 21.42 -9.46 -2.89
N LYS A 127 21.72 -10.19 -3.98
CA LYS A 127 22.96 -10.01 -4.75
C LYS A 127 23.11 -8.59 -5.32
N HIS A 128 22.00 -7.90 -5.55
CA HIS A 128 21.96 -6.54 -6.07
C HIS A 128 21.69 -5.49 -4.98
N ASP A 129 21.72 -5.87 -3.70
CA ASP A 129 21.43 -4.99 -2.55
C ASP A 129 20.04 -4.35 -2.61
N LEU A 130 19.08 -5.00 -3.29
CA LEU A 130 17.72 -4.47 -3.48
C LEU A 130 16.80 -4.75 -2.31
N LEU A 131 17.22 -5.63 -1.39
CA LEU A 131 16.42 -6.13 -0.29
C LEU A 131 17.09 -5.75 1.03
N GLN A 132 16.49 -4.82 1.77
CA GLN A 132 17.04 -4.36 3.06
C GLN A 132 16.89 -5.42 4.16
N ARG A 133 15.77 -6.15 4.15
CA ARG A 133 15.49 -7.27 5.05
C ARG A 133 14.88 -8.41 4.25
N ARG A 134 15.26 -9.64 4.57
CA ARG A 134 14.64 -10.83 3.99
C ARG A 134 13.31 -11.14 4.69
N PRO A 135 12.18 -11.19 3.98
CA PRO A 135 10.92 -11.66 4.54
C PRO A 135 11.03 -13.10 5.02
N ASN A 136 10.35 -13.43 6.12
CA ASN A 136 10.27 -14.80 6.64
C ASN A 136 9.20 -15.66 5.93
N ARG A 137 8.80 -15.26 4.72
CA ARG A 137 7.73 -15.87 3.94
C ARG A 137 8.13 -15.93 2.47
N ASP A 138 7.52 -16.85 1.71
CA ASP A 138 7.73 -16.95 0.26
C ASP A 138 6.71 -16.09 -0.48
N PHE A 139 7.17 -15.27 -1.42
CA PHE A 139 6.31 -14.57 -2.38
C PHE A 139 6.42 -15.21 -3.76
N TYR A 140 5.38 -15.02 -4.55
CA TYR A 140 5.23 -15.55 -5.90
C TYR A 140 4.93 -14.41 -6.86
N LEU A 141 5.49 -14.48 -8.06
CA LEU A 141 5.19 -13.53 -9.12
C LEU A 141 3.90 -13.94 -9.84
N THR A 142 2.96 -13.02 -9.98
CA THR A 142 1.75 -13.21 -10.78
C THR A 142 2.04 -12.86 -12.25
N ASP A 143 1.21 -13.39 -13.15
CA ASP A 143 1.24 -13.03 -14.57
C ASP A 143 0.65 -11.64 -14.84
N GLU A 144 -0.17 -11.14 -13.91
CA GLU A 144 -0.82 -9.84 -13.99
C GLU A 144 0.15 -8.75 -13.53
N GLU A 145 0.63 -7.95 -14.49
CA GLU A 145 1.47 -6.77 -14.26
C GLU A 145 2.78 -7.01 -13.48
N PHE A 146 3.27 -8.26 -13.43
CA PHE A 146 4.45 -8.65 -12.63
C PHE A 146 4.30 -8.29 -11.14
N MET A 147 3.06 -8.33 -10.64
CA MET A 147 2.79 -8.13 -9.22
C MET A 147 3.22 -9.36 -8.41
N ILE A 148 3.50 -9.17 -7.12
CA ILE A 148 3.78 -10.25 -6.20
C ILE A 148 2.54 -10.62 -5.39
N THR A 149 2.50 -11.87 -4.95
CA THR A 149 1.47 -12.37 -4.04
C THR A 149 2.07 -13.30 -2.99
N TYR A 150 1.50 -13.29 -1.79
CA TYR A 150 1.80 -14.27 -0.73
C TYR A 150 0.95 -15.55 -0.88
N LYS A 151 -0.09 -15.52 -1.73
CA LYS A 151 -0.94 -16.67 -1.98
C LYS A 151 -0.29 -17.56 -3.02
N LYS A 152 -0.07 -18.82 -2.68
CA LYS A 152 0.48 -19.78 -3.65
C LYS A 152 -0.46 -19.85 -4.87
N PRO A 153 0.03 -19.57 -6.09
CA PRO A 153 -0.79 -19.69 -7.30
C PRO A 153 -1.25 -21.14 -7.48
N LYS A 154 -2.49 -21.32 -7.92
CA LYS A 154 -3.13 -22.64 -8.13
C LYS A 154 -2.85 -23.18 -9.51
#